data_AF-A0A7C5L9Q9-F1
#
_entry.id   AF-A0A7C5L9Q9-F1
#
_cell.length_a   1.000
_cell.length_b   1.000
_cell.length_c   1.000
_cell.angle_alpha   90.00
_cell.angle_beta   90.00
_cell.angle_gamma   90.00
#
_symmetry.space_group_name_H-M   'P 1'
#
loop_
_entity.id
_entity.type
_entity.pdbx_description
1 polymer ?
#
loop_
_entity_poly.entity_id
_entity_poly.type
_entity_poly.pdbx_seq_one_letter_code
_entity_poly.pdbx_strand_id
1 'polypeptide(L)' 'TIVLSGGGSRIQGFDQLLSKTLGRQCRHLDPFAKVSFDHKRIDPEYVRYMSSEMAIAVGLALRETEA' A
#
# COMPACT_ATOMS: atom_id res chain seq x y z
N THR A 1 7.15 14.76 0.22
CA THR A 1 7.03 13.41 -0.38
C THR A 1 5.58 13.09 -0.61
N ILE A 2 5.24 12.49 -1.75
CA ILE A 2 3.88 12.06 -2.09
C ILE A 2 3.80 10.55 -1.86
N VAL A 3 2.70 10.10 -1.25
CA VAL A 3 2.47 8.67 -0.96
C VAL A 3 1.31 8.19 -1.82
N LEU A 4 1.52 7.08 -2.51
CA LEU A 4 0.54 6.47 -3.41
C LEU A 4 -0.12 5.26 -2.76
N SER A 5 -1.43 5.16 -2.94
CA SER A 5 -2.27 4.04 -2.53
C SER A 5 -3.42 3.86 -3.53
N GLY A 6 -4.17 2.77 -3.40
CA GLY A 6 -5.27 2.38 -4.28
C GLY A 6 -4.81 1.60 -5.51
N GLY A 7 -5.70 0.82 -6.11
CA GLY A 7 -5.41 0.01 -7.30
C GLY A 7 -4.94 0.84 -8.51
N GLY A 8 -5.48 2.06 -8.67
CA GLY A 8 -5.06 2.99 -9.72
C GLY A 8 -3.59 3.41 -9.64
N SER A 9 -2.96 3.32 -8.46
CA SER A 9 -1.53 3.66 -8.29
C SER A 9 -0.57 2.65 -8.93
N ARG A 10 -1.07 1.49 -9.37
CA ARG A 10 -0.28 0.42 -10.00
C ARG A 10 -0.20 0.53 -11.52
N ILE A 11 -0.84 1.54 -12.11
CA ILE A 11 -0.67 1.82 -13.54
C ILE A 11 0.83 2.02 -13.81
N GLN A 12 1.38 1.21 -14.71
CA GLN A 12 2.78 1.27 -15.07
C GLN A 12 3.13 2.70 -15.53
N GLY A 13 4.18 3.29 -14.97
CA GLY A 13 4.58 4.65 -15.32
C GLY A 13 3.97 5.76 -14.44
N PHE A 14 2.95 5.45 -13.62
CA PHE A 14 2.15 6.47 -12.94
C PHE A 14 2.93 7.24 -11.87
N ASP A 15 3.74 6.55 -11.07
CA ASP A 15 4.57 7.18 -10.05
C ASP A 15 5.67 8.06 -10.65
N GLN A 16 6.27 7.65 -11.77
CA GLN A 16 7.27 8.48 -12.47
C GLN A 16 6.62 9.69 -13.13
N LEU A 17 5.45 9.52 -13.75
CA LEU A 17 4.68 10.61 -14.35
C LEU A 17 4.32 11.65 -13.29
N LEU A 18 3.72 11.23 -12.17
CA LEU A 18 3.37 12.13 -11.08
C LEU A 18 4.62 12.80 -10.48
N SER A 19 5.70 12.05 -10.30
CA SER A 19 6.94 12.61 -9.74
C SER A 19 7.50 13.73 -10.62
N LYS A 20 7.50 13.52 -11.95
CA LYS A 20 7.94 14.51 -12.93
C LYS A 20 7.02 15.73 -12.95
N THR A 21 5.70 15.52 -13.01
CA THR A 21 4.70 16.60 -13.11
C THR A 21 4.66 17.46 -11.85
N LEU A 22 4.79 16.84 -10.68
CA LEU A 22 4.67 17.53 -9.39
C LEU A 22 6.01 18.00 -8.83
N GLY A 23 7.13 17.67 -9.48
CA GLY A 23 8.48 18.00 -9.01
C GLY A 23 8.80 17.43 -7.62
N ARG A 24 8.14 16.34 -7.22
CA ARG A 24 8.25 15.72 -5.89
C ARG A 24 8.24 14.20 -6.03
N GLN A 25 9.13 13.52 -5.30
CA GLN A 25 9.16 12.07 -5.28
C GLN A 25 7.83 11.47 -4.79
N CYS A 26 7.28 10.57 -5.61
CA CYS A 26 6.20 9.66 -5.24
C CYS A 26 6.77 8.32 -4.74
N ARG A 27 6.12 7.72 -3.75
CA ARG A 27 6.41 6.36 -3.27
C ARG A 27 5.13 5.61 -2.96
N HIS A 28 5.09 4.30 -3.19
CA HIS A 28 3.97 3.48 -2.76
C HIS A 28 3.97 3.30 -1.24
N LEU A 29 2.77 3.35 -0.66
CA LEU A 29 2.53 2.91 0.70
C LEU A 29 2.62 1.38 0.73
N ASP A 30 3.32 0.85 1.73
CA ASP A 30 3.15 -0.54 2.15
C ASP A 30 2.34 -0.56 3.46
N PRO A 31 1.04 -0.90 3.41
CA PRO A 31 0.20 -0.97 4.61
C PRO A 31 0.63 -2.08 5.57
N PHE A 32 1.35 -3.09 5.07
CA PHE A 32 1.77 -4.26 5.84
C PHE A 32 3.17 -4.10 6.45
N ALA A 33 3.85 -2.96 6.26
CA ALA A 33 5.22 -2.74 6.70
C ALA A 33 5.46 -2.96 8.21
N LYS A 34 4.41 -2.91 9.02
CA LYS A 34 4.44 -3.18 10.47
C LYS A 34 3.46 -4.29 10.90
N VAL A 35 2.96 -5.07 9.95
CA VAL A 35 2.02 -6.17 10.20
C VAL A 35 2.76 -7.49 10.06
N SER A 36 2.73 -8.32 11.10
CA SER A 36 3.24 -9.68 11.03
C SER A 36 2.12 -10.64 10.60
N PHE A 37 2.43 -11.61 9.74
CA PHE A 37 1.50 -12.64 9.30
C PHE A 37 2.21 -13.98 9.11
N ASP A 38 1.47 -15.07 9.20
CA ASP A 38 1.99 -16.42 9.02
C ASP A 38 2.11 -16.76 7.52
N HIS A 39 3.33 -16.88 7.03
CA HIS A 39 3.64 -17.19 5.63
C HIS A 39 3.16 -18.59 5.19
N LYS A 40 2.85 -19.50 6.13
CA LYS A 40 2.25 -20.80 5.80
C LYS A 40 0.75 -20.70 5.52
N ARG A 41 0.10 -19.64 6.01
CA ARG A 41 -1.35 -19.42 5.85
C ARG A 41 -1.66 -18.45 4.71
N ILE A 42 -0.77 -17.49 4.46
CA ILE A 42 -0.93 -16.47 3.43
C ILE A 42 0.36 -16.36 2.63
N ASP A 43 0.25 -16.45 1.31
CA ASP A 43 1.36 -16.25 0.38
C ASP A 43 1.88 -14.81 0.46
N PRO A 44 3.17 -14.58 0.79
CA PRO A 44 3.76 -13.25 0.80
C PRO A 44 3.70 -12.50 -0.53
N GLU A 45 3.72 -13.20 -1.68
CA GLU A 45 3.57 -12.54 -3.00
C GLU A 45 2.17 -11.98 -3.18
N TYR A 46 1.15 -12.71 -2.70
CA TYR A 46 -0.22 -12.23 -2.72
C TYR A 46 -0.37 -10.95 -1.87
N VAL A 47 0.24 -10.91 -0.68
CA VAL A 47 0.23 -9.71 0.19
C VAL A 47 0.90 -8.53 -0.51
N ARG A 48 2.06 -8.75 -1.15
CA ARG A 48 2.75 -7.71 -1.93
C ARG A 48 1.90 -7.20 -3.09
N TYR A 49 1.27 -8.11 -3.84
CA TYR A 49 0.42 -7.76 -4.96
C TYR A 49 -0.79 -6.90 -4.54
N MET A 50 -1.42 -7.25 -3.41
CA MET A 50 -2.58 -6.52 -2.88
C MET A 50 -2.21 -5.23 -2.13
N SER A 51 -0.94 -5.04 -1.76
CA SER A 51 -0.47 -3.99 -0.85
C SER A 51 -1.03 -2.59 -1.17
N SER A 52 -1.00 -2.14 -2.43
CA SER A 52 -1.50 -0.80 -2.78
C SER A 52 -2.99 -0.61 -2.50
N GLU A 53 -3.81 -1.65 -2.65
CA GLU A 53 -5.27 -1.60 -2.49
C GLU A 53 -5.69 -1.69 -1.01
N MET A 54 -4.81 -2.20 -0.16
CA MET A 54 -5.13 -2.57 1.23
C MET A 54 -5.00 -1.44 2.24
N ALA A 55 -4.62 -0.23 1.82
CA ALA A 55 -4.41 0.90 2.71
C ALA A 55 -5.62 1.17 3.64
N ILE A 56 -6.83 1.15 3.09
CA ILE A 56 -8.06 1.38 3.86
C ILE A 56 -8.42 0.17 4.72
N ALA A 57 -8.37 -1.04 4.15
CA ALA A 57 -8.75 -2.27 4.85
C ALA A 57 -7.86 -2.52 6.08
N VAL A 58 -6.53 -2.34 5.91
CA VAL A 58 -5.57 -2.45 7.02
C VAL A 58 -5.82 -1.36 8.06
N GLY A 59 -6.06 -0.11 7.63
CA GLY A 59 -6.39 0.98 8.55
C GLY A 59 -7.65 0.70 9.39
N LEU A 60 -8.68 0.10 8.79
CA LEU A 60 -9.89 -0.33 9.51
C LEU A 60 -9.60 -1.47 10.49
N ALA A 61 -8.79 -2.45 10.10
CA ALA A 61 -8.40 -3.56 10.97
C ALA A 61 -7.51 -3.14 12.14
N LEU A 62 -6.70 -2.09 11.96
CA LEU A 62 -5.90 -1.47 13.02
C LEU A 62 -6.72 -0.63 13.99
N ARG A 63 -7.97 -0.29 13.64
CA ARG A 63 -8.81 0.51 14.52
C ARG A 63 -9.17 -0.33 15.74
N GLU A 64 -8.68 0.08 16.90
CA GLU A 64 -9.18 -0.44 18.17
C GLU A 64 -10.67 -0.11 18.26
N THR A 65 -11.50 -1.13 18.37
CA THR A 65 -12.85 -0.96 18.90
C THR A 65 -12.70 -0.90 20.41
N GLU A 66 -13.16 0.18 21.05
CA GLU A 66 -13.43 0.12 22.50
C GLU A 66 -14.28 -1.12 22.76
N ALA A 67 -13.78 -2.00 23.64
CA ALA A 67 -14.49 -3.17 24.12
C ALA A 67 -15.44 -2.78 25.26
#